data_AF-A0A8D0M1Z0-F1
#
_entry.id   AF-A0A8D0M1Z0-F1
#
_cell.length_a   1.000
_cell.length_b   1.000
_cell.length_c   1.000
_cell.angle_alpha   90.00
_cell.angle_beta   90.00
_cell.angle_gamma   90.00
#
_symmetry.space_group_name_H-M   'P 1'
#
loop_
_entity.id
_entity.type
_entity.pdbx_description
1 polymer ?
#
loop_
_entity_poly.entity_id
_entity_poly.type
_entity_poly.pdbx_seq_one_letter_code
_entity_poly.pdbx_strand_id
1 'polypeptide(L)'
;MITAKPGKTPIQVLHEYGMKTKNIPVYECERSDVQIHVPTFTFRVTVGDITCTGEGTSKKLAKHRAAEAAINILKANASICFAVPDPLMPDPSKQPKNQLNPIGSLQELAIHHGWRLPEYTLSQEGGPAHKREYTTICRLESFMETGKGASKKQAKRNAAEKFLAKFSNISPENHISLTNVVGHSLGCTWHSLRNSPGEKINLLKRSLLSIPNTDYIQLLSEIAKEQGFNITYLDIEELSANGQYQCLAELSTSPITVCHGSGISCGNAQSDAAHNALQYLKIIAERK
;
A
#
# COMPACT_ATOMS: atom_id res chain seq x y z
N MET A 1 17.11 -21.82 40.08
CA MET A 1 17.42 -21.75 38.63
C MET A 1 16.20 -21.23 37.87
N ILE A 2 16.41 -20.41 36.83
CA ILE A 2 15.32 -19.93 35.96
C ILE A 2 14.95 -21.04 34.97
N THR A 3 13.78 -21.64 35.13
CA THR A 3 13.24 -22.62 34.18
C THR A 3 12.27 -21.93 33.21
N ALA A 4 12.64 -21.89 31.94
CA ALA A 4 11.74 -21.44 30.88
C ALA A 4 10.66 -22.52 30.67
N LYS A 5 9.39 -22.17 30.88
CA LYS A 5 8.24 -23.04 30.59
C LYS A 5 7.71 -22.73 29.19
N PRO A 6 7.39 -23.73 28.35
CA PRO A 6 6.81 -23.49 27.04
C PRO A 6 5.46 -22.76 27.21
N GLY A 7 5.29 -21.64 26.49
CA GLY A 7 4.07 -20.82 26.52
C GLY A 7 4.07 -19.60 27.46
N LYS A 8 5.09 -19.40 28.31
CA LYS A 8 5.23 -18.17 29.10
C LYS A 8 6.13 -17.16 28.41
N THR A 9 5.75 -15.88 28.45
CA THR A 9 6.57 -14.81 27.90
C THR A 9 7.82 -14.57 28.78
N PRO A 10 8.97 -14.15 28.21
CA PRO A 10 10.18 -13.79 28.97
C PRO A 10 9.89 -12.79 30.09
N ILE A 11 8.98 -11.84 29.87
CA ILE A 11 8.53 -10.87 30.88
C ILE A 11 7.91 -11.59 32.09
N GLN A 12 7.05 -12.59 31.87
CA GLN A 12 6.42 -13.37 32.93
C GLN A 12 7.41 -14.25 33.68
N VAL A 13 8.35 -14.86 32.94
CA VAL A 13 9.40 -15.70 33.54
C VAL A 13 10.32 -14.86 34.43
N LEU A 14 10.70 -13.66 33.98
CA LEU A 14 11.53 -12.74 34.74
C LEU A 14 10.82 -12.19 35.98
N HIS A 15 9.51 -11.90 35.86
CA HIS A 15 8.69 -11.47 37.00
C HIS A 15 8.51 -12.59 38.04
N GLU A 16 8.25 -13.82 37.60
CA GLU A 16 8.16 -14.99 38.49
C GLU A 16 9.50 -15.25 39.21
N TYR A 17 10.62 -15.05 38.51
CA TYR A 17 11.95 -15.12 39.12
C TYR A 17 12.16 -14.03 40.16
N GLY A 18 11.87 -12.77 39.82
CA GLY A 18 12.03 -11.63 40.73
C GLY A 18 11.17 -11.73 42.00
N MET A 19 9.97 -12.30 41.90
CA MET A 19 9.14 -12.60 43.07
C MET A 19 9.77 -13.65 43.98
N LYS A 20 10.45 -14.66 43.41
CA LYS A 20 11.12 -15.72 44.19
C LYS A 20 12.43 -15.25 44.81
N THR A 21 13.17 -14.36 44.13
CA THR A 21 14.47 -13.84 44.59
C THR A 21 14.37 -12.51 45.34
N LYS A 22 13.15 -11.99 45.55
CA LYS A 22 12.85 -10.66 46.12
C LYS A 22 13.41 -9.47 45.33
N ASN A 23 13.91 -9.69 44.12
CA ASN A 23 14.42 -8.67 43.21
C ASN A 23 13.41 -8.43 42.09
N ILE A 24 12.40 -7.60 42.33
CA ILE A 24 11.30 -7.35 41.39
C ILE A 24 11.85 -6.59 40.16
N PRO A 25 11.64 -7.09 38.92
CA PRO A 25 12.16 -6.43 37.73
C PRO A 25 11.47 -5.09 37.47
N VAL A 26 12.26 -4.01 37.45
CA VAL A 26 11.80 -2.66 37.11
C VAL A 26 12.05 -2.41 35.63
N TYR A 27 11.04 -1.93 34.90
CA TYR A 27 11.14 -1.62 33.48
C TYR A 27 10.98 -0.13 33.24
N GLU A 28 11.96 0.46 32.56
CA GLU A 28 12.00 1.88 32.23
C GLU A 28 12.11 2.05 30.71
N CYS A 29 11.42 3.05 30.15
CA CYS A 29 11.48 3.35 28.73
C CYS A 29 12.49 4.49 28.54
N GLU A 30 13.64 4.20 27.92
CA GLU A 30 14.79 5.11 28.03
C GLU A 30 14.99 6.03 26.83
N ARG A 31 14.57 5.65 25.62
CA ARG A 31 14.50 6.58 24.47
C ARG A 31 13.41 6.18 23.49
N SER A 32 12.78 7.19 22.90
CA SER A 32 12.02 7.11 21.65
C SER A 32 12.75 7.97 20.63
N ASP A 33 13.61 7.36 19.81
CA ASP A 33 14.28 8.13 18.77
C ASP A 33 13.30 8.41 17.61
N VAL A 34 13.31 9.64 17.12
CA VAL A 34 12.23 10.27 16.33
C VAL A 34 12.41 10.00 14.83
N GLN A 35 12.80 8.78 14.46
CA GLN A 35 12.81 8.40 13.05
C GLN A 35 11.40 7.97 12.64
N ILE A 36 10.66 8.93 12.06
CA ILE A 36 9.25 8.86 11.65
C ILE A 36 8.94 7.61 10.82
N HIS A 37 9.94 7.06 10.13
CA HIS A 37 9.84 5.89 9.27
C HIS A 37 10.00 4.54 10.02
N VAL A 38 10.76 4.46 11.12
CA VAL A 38 10.89 3.25 11.97
C VAL A 38 10.97 3.65 13.44
N PRO A 39 9.85 3.66 14.18
CA PRO A 39 9.88 4.02 15.59
C PRO A 39 10.59 2.92 16.39
N THR A 40 11.79 3.23 16.88
CA THR A 40 12.56 2.33 17.76
C THR A 40 12.32 2.72 19.21
N PHE A 41 11.92 1.75 20.01
CA PHE A 41 11.74 1.88 21.44
C PHE A 41 12.82 1.11 22.16
N THR A 42 13.48 1.75 23.11
CA THR A 42 14.47 1.11 23.97
C THR A 42 13.93 1.00 25.38
N PHE A 43 13.84 -0.24 25.89
CA PHE A 43 13.44 -0.53 27.25
C PHE A 43 14.63 -1.03 28.04
N ARG A 44 14.83 -0.48 29.23
CA ARG A 44 15.76 -0.96 30.24
C ARG A 44 15.02 -1.79 31.28
N VAL A 45 15.57 -2.92 31.66
CA VAL A 45 15.11 -3.74 32.78
C VAL A 45 16.20 -3.86 33.83
N THR A 46 15.83 -3.68 35.09
CA THR A 46 16.73 -3.79 36.25
C THR A 46 16.21 -4.88 37.18
N VAL A 47 17.04 -5.88 37.48
CA VAL A 47 16.70 -7.04 38.33
C VAL A 47 17.85 -7.28 39.32
N GLY A 48 17.71 -6.77 40.54
CA GLY A 48 18.81 -6.79 41.51
C GLY A 48 19.98 -5.94 40.99
N ASP A 49 21.16 -6.54 40.88
CA ASP A 49 22.40 -5.88 40.41
C ASP A 49 22.57 -5.93 38.87
N ILE A 50 21.61 -6.53 38.15
CA ILE A 50 21.70 -6.72 36.69
C ILE A 50 20.79 -5.71 36.00
N THR A 51 21.37 -4.95 35.08
CA THR A 51 20.65 -4.03 34.18
C THR A 51 20.85 -4.47 32.74
N CYS A 52 19.75 -4.58 31.98
CA CYS A 52 19.80 -4.95 30.57
C CYS A 52 18.90 -4.03 29.75
N THR A 53 19.26 -3.80 28.50
CA THR A 53 18.44 -3.02 27.56
C THR A 53 17.94 -3.93 26.44
N GLY A 54 16.81 -3.55 25.86
CA GLY A 54 16.22 -4.23 24.71
C GLY A 54 15.50 -3.25 23.81
N GLU A 55 15.80 -3.35 22.51
CA GLU A 55 15.27 -2.46 21.49
C GLU A 55 14.23 -3.16 20.63
N GLY A 56 13.18 -2.44 20.22
CA GLY A 56 12.21 -3.00 19.29
C GLY A 56 11.35 -1.94 18.63
N THR A 57 10.72 -2.33 17.51
CA THR A 57 9.78 -1.49 16.74
C THR A 57 8.46 -1.22 17.47
N SER A 58 8.28 -1.77 18.68
CA SER A 58 7.15 -1.51 19.56
C SER A 58 7.57 -1.61 21.02
N LYS A 59 6.91 -0.86 21.90
CA LYS A 59 7.12 -0.93 23.36
C LYS A 59 7.00 -2.36 23.90
N LYS A 60 6.08 -3.17 23.35
CA LYS A 60 5.89 -4.58 23.74
C LYS A 60 7.09 -5.45 23.36
N LEU A 61 7.62 -5.29 22.15
CA LEU A 61 8.77 -6.06 21.67
C LEU A 61 10.07 -5.63 22.36
N ALA A 62 10.27 -4.33 22.55
CA ALA A 62 11.41 -3.77 23.28
C ALA A 62 11.47 -4.32 24.72
N LYS A 63 10.34 -4.27 25.44
CA LYS A 63 10.21 -4.83 26.78
C LYS A 63 10.44 -6.35 26.83
N HIS A 64 10.00 -7.07 25.81
CA HIS A 64 10.22 -8.52 25.68
C HIS A 64 11.71 -8.85 25.52
N ARG A 65 12.40 -8.16 24.61
CA ARG A 65 13.84 -8.36 24.38
C ARG A 65 14.68 -7.96 25.59
N ALA A 66 14.31 -6.89 26.28
CA ALA A 66 14.97 -6.49 27.52
C ALA A 66 14.87 -7.59 28.59
N ALA A 67 13.67 -8.17 28.76
CA ALA A 67 13.45 -9.27 29.70
C ALA A 67 14.21 -10.55 29.30
N GLU A 68 14.30 -10.83 28.00
CA GLU A 68 15.07 -11.98 27.47
C GLU A 68 16.57 -11.83 27.73
N ALA A 69 17.14 -10.65 27.48
CA ALA A 69 18.54 -10.34 27.77
C ALA A 69 18.86 -10.54 29.26
N ALA A 70 18.00 -10.04 30.15
CA ALA A 70 18.15 -10.23 31.59
C ALA A 70 18.06 -11.70 32.02
N ILE A 71 17.16 -12.49 31.44
CA ILE A 71 17.07 -13.93 31.72
C ILE A 71 18.35 -14.66 31.28
N ASN A 72 18.90 -14.30 30.12
CA ASN A 72 20.13 -14.93 29.61
C ASN A 72 21.32 -14.66 30.52
N ILE A 73 21.46 -13.43 31.02
CA ILE A 73 22.51 -13.07 31.99
C ILE A 73 22.27 -13.78 33.33
N LEU A 74 21.03 -13.85 33.82
CA LEU A 74 20.70 -14.57 35.06
C LEU A 74 20.90 -16.09 34.96
N LYS A 75 20.81 -16.66 33.76
CA LYS A 75 21.17 -18.06 33.50
C LYS A 75 22.69 -18.25 33.40
N ALA A 76 23.40 -17.29 32.80
CA ALA A 76 24.85 -17.31 32.67
C ALA A 76 25.57 -17.09 34.02
N ASN A 77 25.02 -16.26 34.91
CA ASN A 77 25.57 -15.98 36.25
C ASN A 77 25.57 -17.17 37.23
N ALA A 78 25.08 -18.35 36.82
CA ALA A 78 25.34 -19.61 37.55
C ALA A 78 26.78 -20.12 37.36
N SER A 79 27.54 -19.52 36.43
CA SER A 79 28.96 -19.77 36.14
C SER A 79 29.68 -18.42 35.98
N ILE A 80 30.32 -17.92 37.03
CA ILE A 80 30.84 -16.53 37.12
C ILE A 80 31.99 -16.26 36.12
N CYS A 81 31.97 -15.09 35.44
CA CYS A 81 33.00 -14.02 35.43
C CYS A 81 32.78 -13.02 34.28
N PHE A 82 33.03 -11.74 34.57
CA PHE A 82 32.88 -10.57 33.68
C PHE A 82 33.61 -10.72 32.34
N ALA A 83 32.88 -10.57 31.24
CA ALA A 83 33.39 -10.02 29.99
C ALA A 83 32.22 -9.35 29.27
N VAL A 84 32.38 -8.06 28.95
CA VAL A 84 31.51 -7.35 28.02
C VAL A 84 31.84 -7.87 26.63
N PRO A 85 30.92 -8.49 25.86
CA PRO A 85 31.17 -8.74 24.46
C PRO A 85 30.74 -7.51 23.66
N ASP A 86 31.71 -6.91 23.00
CA ASP A 86 31.58 -5.97 21.88
C ASP A 86 30.55 -6.49 20.83
N PRO A 87 29.89 -5.61 20.05
CA PRO A 87 28.75 -5.97 19.23
C PRO A 87 29.19 -6.73 17.97
N LEU A 88 29.32 -8.05 18.09
CA LEU A 88 29.35 -8.93 16.93
C LEU A 88 27.93 -9.12 16.41
N MET A 89 27.72 -8.51 15.23
CA MET A 89 26.55 -8.60 14.37
C MET A 89 25.97 -10.02 14.27
N PRO A 90 24.65 -10.23 14.44
CA PRO A 90 24.02 -11.46 14.01
C PRO A 90 23.78 -11.44 12.50
N ASP A 91 24.35 -12.44 11.83
CA ASP A 91 24.09 -12.89 10.46
C ASP A 91 22.56 -12.85 10.10
N PRO A 92 22.13 -12.32 8.94
CA PRO A 92 20.71 -12.09 8.60
C PRO A 92 19.86 -13.35 8.37
N SER A 93 20.37 -14.57 8.57
CA SER A 93 19.80 -15.77 7.97
C SER A 93 18.71 -16.50 8.79
N LYS A 94 18.32 -16.01 9.97
CA LYS A 94 17.21 -16.61 10.77
C LYS A 94 16.27 -15.59 11.41
N GLN A 95 15.74 -14.68 10.61
CA GLN A 95 14.53 -13.95 11.00
C GLN A 95 13.30 -14.83 10.76
N PRO A 96 12.36 -14.99 11.73
CA PRO A 96 11.04 -15.47 11.38
C PRO A 96 10.47 -14.47 10.38
N LYS A 97 10.26 -14.94 9.14
CA LYS A 97 9.78 -14.18 7.98
C LYS A 97 8.98 -12.97 8.41
N ASN A 98 9.51 -11.79 8.07
CA ASN A 98 8.80 -10.51 8.03
C ASN A 98 7.30 -10.78 7.89
N GLN A 99 6.53 -10.55 8.95
CA GLN A 99 5.09 -10.47 8.81
C GLN A 99 4.81 -9.22 7.98
N LEU A 100 5.03 -9.30 6.67
CA LEU A 100 4.54 -8.35 5.68
C LEU A 100 3.09 -8.13 6.04
N ASN A 101 2.76 -6.89 6.43
CA ASN A 101 1.42 -6.53 6.81
C ASN A 101 0.59 -6.57 5.52
N PRO A 102 -0.24 -7.60 5.27
CA PRO A 102 -0.88 -7.74 3.97
C PRO A 102 -1.85 -6.59 3.68
N ILE A 103 -2.34 -5.91 4.73
CA ILE A 103 -3.12 -4.68 4.61
C ILE A 103 -2.25 -3.56 4.01
N GLY A 104 -1.02 -3.39 4.52
CA GLY A 104 -0.06 -2.41 4.00
C GLY A 104 0.39 -2.74 2.59
N SER A 105 0.73 -4.01 2.33
CA SER A 105 1.12 -4.44 0.98
C SER A 105 0.00 -4.28 -0.05
N LEU A 106 -1.26 -4.52 0.33
CA LEU A 106 -2.40 -4.26 -0.56
C LEU A 106 -2.61 -2.77 -0.79
N GLN A 107 -2.39 -1.94 0.23
CA GLN A 107 -2.46 -0.49 0.11
C GLN A 107 -1.35 0.05 -0.81
N GLU A 108 -0.11 -0.41 -0.66
CA GLU A 108 1.00 -0.07 -1.54
C GLU A 108 0.73 -0.51 -2.98
N LEU A 109 0.19 -1.72 -3.17
CA LEU A 109 -0.22 -2.22 -4.49
C LEU A 109 -1.28 -1.31 -5.11
N ALA A 110 -2.30 -0.91 -4.35
CA ALA A 110 -3.33 0.00 -4.82
C ALA A 110 -2.75 1.35 -5.24
N ILE A 111 -1.85 1.92 -4.43
CA ILE A 111 -1.16 3.19 -4.75
C ILE A 111 -0.31 3.05 -6.01
N HIS A 112 0.46 1.96 -6.13
CA HIS A 112 1.31 1.70 -7.29
C HIS A 112 0.50 1.58 -8.58
N HIS A 113 -0.68 0.96 -8.54
CA HIS A 113 -1.59 0.86 -9.68
C HIS A 113 -2.49 2.08 -9.90
N GLY A 114 -2.40 3.11 -9.04
CA GLY A 114 -3.26 4.29 -9.09
C GLY A 114 -4.73 3.99 -8.76
N TRP A 115 -5.01 2.89 -8.07
CA TRP A 115 -6.36 2.54 -7.60
C TRP A 115 -6.75 3.35 -6.36
N ARG A 116 -8.05 3.40 -6.09
CA ARG A 116 -8.54 3.98 -4.83
C ARG A 116 -8.09 3.11 -3.66
N LEU A 117 -7.89 3.73 -2.50
CA LEU A 117 -7.47 3.02 -1.29
C LEU A 117 -8.49 1.92 -0.92
N PRO A 118 -8.05 0.72 -0.50
CA PRO A 118 -8.94 -0.37 -0.15
C PRO A 118 -9.88 0.00 1.00
N GLU A 119 -11.17 -0.26 0.82
CA GLU A 119 -12.20 0.01 1.81
C GLU A 119 -12.54 -1.27 2.59
N TYR A 120 -12.53 -1.20 3.92
CA TYR A 120 -12.82 -2.35 4.79
C TYR A 120 -14.10 -2.14 5.58
N THR A 121 -15.15 -2.90 5.25
CA THR A 121 -16.44 -2.87 5.93
C THR A 121 -16.65 -4.14 6.75
N LEU A 122 -17.14 -3.99 7.98
CA LEU A 122 -17.45 -5.14 8.83
C LEU A 122 -18.86 -5.64 8.47
N SER A 123 -18.95 -6.85 7.94
CA SER A 123 -20.22 -7.41 7.46
C SER A 123 -20.91 -8.26 8.51
N GLN A 124 -20.18 -9.11 9.24
CA GLN A 124 -20.78 -10.05 10.18
C GLN A 124 -19.92 -10.22 11.44
N GLU A 125 -20.56 -10.17 12.60
CA GLU A 125 -20.02 -10.64 13.88
C GLU A 125 -20.87 -11.83 14.33
N GLY A 126 -20.25 -12.98 14.55
CA GLY A 126 -20.96 -14.20 14.94
C GLY A 126 -20.10 -15.16 15.74
N GLY A 127 -20.64 -16.35 16.01
CA GLY A 127 -19.96 -17.40 16.74
C GLY A 127 -20.16 -17.34 18.26
N PRO A 128 -19.95 -18.47 18.96
CA PRO A 128 -20.15 -18.54 20.40
C PRO A 128 -19.13 -17.67 21.15
N ALA A 129 -19.43 -17.28 22.39
CA ALA A 129 -18.61 -16.33 23.14
C ALA A 129 -17.12 -16.72 23.26
N HIS A 130 -16.82 -18.03 23.27
CA HIS A 130 -15.47 -18.59 23.32
C HIS A 130 -14.80 -18.77 21.95
N LYS A 131 -15.51 -18.51 20.84
CA LYS A 131 -15.03 -18.63 19.45
C LYS A 131 -15.76 -17.62 18.55
N ARG A 132 -15.57 -16.33 18.83
CA ARG A 132 -16.13 -15.24 18.03
C ARG A 132 -15.47 -15.22 16.65
N GLU A 133 -16.27 -15.11 15.59
CA GLU A 133 -15.87 -14.98 14.20
C GLU A 133 -16.31 -13.61 13.67
N TYR A 134 -15.36 -12.88 13.11
CA TYR A 134 -15.57 -11.59 12.45
C TYR A 134 -15.36 -11.77 10.96
N THR A 135 -16.29 -11.28 10.15
CA THR A 135 -16.20 -11.25 8.69
C THR A 135 -16.08 -9.80 8.24
N THR A 136 -14.95 -9.47 7.63
CA THR A 136 -14.68 -8.17 7.02
C THR A 136 -14.65 -8.32 5.50
N ILE A 137 -15.36 -7.43 4.82
CA ILE A 137 -15.31 -7.30 3.37
C ILE A 137 -14.28 -6.22 3.04
N CYS A 138 -13.37 -6.54 2.15
CA CYS A 138 -12.47 -5.59 1.52
C CYS A 138 -13.03 -5.29 0.12
N ARG A 139 -13.11 -4.01 -0.23
CA ARG A 139 -13.44 -3.55 -1.59
C ARG A 139 -12.25 -2.79 -2.15
N LEU A 140 -11.81 -3.19 -3.35
CA LEU A 140 -10.72 -2.55 -4.07
C LEU A 140 -11.13 -2.46 -5.54
N GLU A 141 -11.40 -1.25 -6.01
CA GLU A 141 -11.93 -0.99 -7.34
C GLU A 141 -13.23 -1.79 -7.61
N SER A 142 -13.31 -2.53 -8.72
CA SER A 142 -14.41 -3.44 -9.06
C SER A 142 -14.35 -4.79 -8.33
N PHE A 143 -13.31 -5.05 -7.55
CA PHE A 143 -13.12 -6.31 -6.86
C PHE A 143 -13.61 -6.24 -5.42
N MET A 144 -14.10 -7.37 -4.92
CA MET A 144 -14.52 -7.53 -3.55
C MET A 144 -14.06 -8.89 -3.02
N GLU A 145 -13.46 -8.91 -1.84
CA GLU A 145 -13.03 -10.13 -1.17
C GLU A 145 -13.42 -10.11 0.30
N THR A 146 -13.68 -11.30 0.86
CA THR A 146 -14.14 -11.44 2.23
C THR A 146 -13.13 -12.17 3.09
N GLY A 147 -12.72 -11.56 4.19
CA GLY A 147 -11.81 -12.13 5.18
C GLY A 147 -12.54 -12.47 6.46
N LYS A 148 -12.37 -13.70 6.94
CA LYS A 148 -12.88 -14.16 8.23
C LYS A 148 -11.75 -14.26 9.24
N GLY A 149 -11.99 -13.95 10.50
CA GLY A 149 -11.00 -14.12 11.56
C GLY A 149 -11.55 -14.02 12.97
N ALA A 150 -10.77 -14.47 13.96
CA ALA A 150 -11.15 -14.41 15.38
C ALA A 150 -11.16 -12.99 15.98
N SER A 151 -10.72 -11.99 15.21
CA SER A 151 -10.77 -10.58 15.57
C SER A 151 -11.01 -9.71 14.33
N LYS A 152 -11.52 -8.50 14.51
CA LYS A 152 -11.67 -7.50 13.42
C LYS A 152 -10.35 -7.25 12.67
N LYS A 153 -9.23 -7.21 13.40
CA LYS A 153 -7.89 -7.05 12.81
C LYS A 153 -7.48 -8.26 11.97
N GLN A 154 -7.73 -9.47 12.46
CA GLN A 154 -7.43 -10.70 11.71
C GLN A 154 -8.33 -10.85 10.48
N ALA A 155 -9.61 -10.50 10.59
CA ALA A 155 -10.55 -10.51 9.47
C ALA A 155 -10.10 -9.55 8.35
N LYS A 156 -9.69 -8.31 8.70
CA LYS A 156 -9.07 -7.37 7.75
C LYS A 156 -7.80 -7.93 7.11
N ARG A 157 -6.91 -8.52 7.92
CA ARG A 157 -5.66 -9.13 7.46
C ARG A 157 -5.92 -10.23 6.43
N ASN A 158 -6.86 -11.13 6.74
CA ASN A 158 -7.21 -12.26 5.88
C ASN A 158 -7.94 -11.80 4.61
N ALA A 159 -8.73 -10.72 4.66
CA ALA A 159 -9.36 -10.15 3.47
C ALA A 159 -8.29 -9.60 2.51
N ALA A 160 -7.30 -8.88 3.05
CA ALA A 160 -6.20 -8.33 2.28
C ALA A 160 -5.31 -9.41 1.67
N GLU A 161 -5.04 -10.49 2.42
CA GLU A 161 -4.24 -11.63 1.95
C GLU A 161 -4.90 -12.37 0.79
N LYS A 162 -6.22 -12.59 0.84
CA LYS A 162 -6.97 -13.17 -0.30
C LYS A 162 -6.87 -12.30 -1.54
N PHE A 163 -6.95 -10.98 -1.37
CA PHE A 163 -6.77 -10.03 -2.45
C PHE A 163 -5.39 -10.13 -3.09
N LEU A 164 -4.33 -10.11 -2.27
CA LEU A 164 -2.97 -10.24 -2.74
C LEU A 164 -2.73 -11.58 -3.44
N ALA A 165 -3.28 -12.68 -2.92
CA ALA A 165 -3.19 -14.00 -3.57
C ALA A 165 -3.89 -14.04 -4.93
N LYS A 166 -5.05 -13.37 -5.05
CA LYS A 166 -5.77 -13.23 -6.31
C LYS A 166 -4.96 -12.46 -7.34
N PHE A 167 -4.28 -11.38 -6.91
CA PHE A 167 -3.42 -10.58 -7.77
C PHE A 167 -2.06 -11.21 -8.07
N SER A 168 -1.48 -12.00 -7.16
CA SER A 168 -0.21 -12.70 -7.40
C SER A 168 -0.35 -13.88 -8.37
N ASN A 169 -1.52 -14.51 -8.43
CA ASN A 169 -1.82 -15.56 -9.40
C ASN A 169 -2.11 -15.01 -10.81
N ILE A 170 -2.31 -13.69 -10.93
CA ILE A 170 -2.38 -13.00 -12.21
C ILE A 170 -0.95 -12.63 -12.58
N SER A 171 -0.30 -13.50 -13.36
CA SER A 171 1.04 -13.26 -13.90
C SER A 171 1.14 -11.85 -14.53
N PRO A 172 2.26 -11.11 -14.35
CA PRO A 172 2.46 -9.78 -14.92
C PRO A 172 2.47 -9.75 -16.45
N GLU A 173 2.34 -10.90 -17.12
CA GLU A 173 2.27 -10.99 -18.59
C GLU A 173 0.83 -11.07 -19.12
N ASN A 174 -0.18 -11.26 -18.26
CA ASN A 174 -1.59 -11.35 -18.64
C ASN A 174 -2.40 -10.06 -18.38
N HIS A 175 -1.73 -8.91 -18.21
CA HIS A 175 -2.40 -7.61 -18.08
C HIS A 175 -3.29 -7.23 -19.28
N ILE A 176 -3.16 -7.93 -20.41
CA ILE A 176 -3.96 -7.71 -21.63
C ILE A 176 -5.30 -8.47 -21.57
N SER A 177 -5.47 -9.48 -20.70
CA SER A 177 -6.66 -10.37 -20.73
C SER A 177 -7.70 -10.13 -19.63
N LEU A 178 -7.45 -9.22 -18.69
CA LEU A 178 -8.47 -8.77 -17.72
C LEU A 178 -9.45 -7.73 -18.30
N THR A 179 -9.18 -7.22 -19.50
CA THR A 179 -10.02 -6.23 -20.21
C THR A 179 -11.32 -6.84 -20.76
N ASN A 180 -11.37 -8.15 -21.00
CA ASN A 180 -12.50 -8.80 -21.67
C ASN A 180 -13.57 -9.41 -20.74
N VAL A 181 -13.35 -9.50 -19.43
CA VAL A 181 -14.28 -10.21 -18.51
C VAL A 181 -15.09 -9.26 -17.62
N VAL A 182 -14.74 -7.97 -17.55
CA VAL A 182 -15.53 -6.97 -16.83
C VAL A 182 -16.00 -5.93 -17.83
N GLY A 183 -17.14 -6.23 -18.45
CA GLY A 183 -17.86 -5.28 -19.30
C GLY A 183 -18.09 -3.99 -18.53
N HIS A 184 -17.61 -2.90 -19.11
CA HIS A 184 -17.75 -1.52 -18.68
C HIS A 184 -17.06 -1.16 -17.34
N SER A 185 -16.30 -0.05 -17.37
CA SER A 185 -15.80 0.71 -16.20
C SER A 185 -14.52 0.28 -15.47
N LEU A 186 -13.49 -0.20 -16.18
CA LEU A 186 -12.10 -0.03 -15.72
C LEU A 186 -11.40 0.91 -16.71
N GLY A 187 -11.66 2.21 -16.54
CA GLY A 187 -11.09 3.25 -17.38
C GLY A 187 -9.56 3.22 -17.39
N CYS A 188 -8.98 3.71 -18.47
CA CYS A 188 -7.54 3.82 -18.61
C CYS A 188 -6.93 4.63 -17.45
N THR A 189 -6.11 3.99 -16.60
CA THR A 189 -5.41 4.67 -15.49
C THR A 189 -4.17 5.39 -15.99
N TRP A 190 -3.71 6.40 -15.26
CA TRP A 190 -2.45 7.08 -15.60
C TRP A 190 -1.24 6.14 -15.58
N HIS A 191 -1.22 5.14 -14.69
CA HIS A 191 -0.17 4.12 -14.68
C HIS A 191 -0.17 3.28 -15.95
N SER A 192 -1.36 2.91 -16.45
CA SER A 192 -1.51 2.22 -17.73
C SER A 192 -0.95 3.07 -18.88
N LEU A 193 -1.30 4.37 -18.96
CA LEU A 193 -0.80 5.27 -20.00
C LEU A 193 0.74 5.41 -20.00
N ARG A 194 1.34 5.50 -18.82
CA ARG A 194 2.80 5.64 -18.66
C ARG A 194 3.54 4.42 -19.17
N ASN A 195 3.11 3.23 -18.75
CA ASN A 195 3.77 1.96 -19.05
C ASN A 195 3.20 1.23 -20.26
N SER A 196 2.32 1.89 -21.04
CA SER A 196 1.66 1.26 -22.16
C SER A 196 2.65 0.89 -23.28
N PRO A 197 2.62 -0.36 -23.78
CA PRO A 197 3.41 -0.77 -24.92
C PRO A 197 2.82 -0.31 -26.26
N GLY A 198 1.70 0.41 -26.24
CA GLY A 198 0.98 0.86 -27.44
C GLY A 198 1.84 1.71 -28.38
N GLU A 199 1.71 1.49 -29.68
CA GLU A 199 2.48 2.22 -30.68
C GLU A 199 2.00 3.67 -30.79
N LYS A 200 0.69 3.91 -30.69
CA LYS A 200 0.08 5.23 -30.83
C LYS A 200 0.39 6.13 -29.63
N ILE A 201 0.30 5.61 -28.42
CA ILE A 201 0.70 6.37 -27.22
C ILE A 201 2.20 6.65 -27.19
N ASN A 202 3.05 5.75 -27.68
CA ASN A 202 4.49 5.99 -27.78
C ASN A 202 4.81 6.98 -28.91
N LEU A 203 4.06 6.97 -30.01
CA LEU A 203 4.14 8.00 -31.04
C LEU A 203 3.75 9.36 -30.47
N LEU A 204 2.69 9.45 -29.66
CA LEU A 204 2.27 10.68 -28.99
C LEU A 204 3.38 11.25 -28.09
N LYS A 205 4.05 10.40 -27.30
CA LYS A 205 5.20 10.81 -26.46
C LYS A 205 6.32 11.41 -27.29
N ARG A 206 6.60 10.84 -28.46
CA ARG A 206 7.71 11.27 -29.34
C ARG A 206 7.35 12.45 -30.24
N SER A 207 6.06 12.64 -30.52
CA SER A 207 5.59 13.62 -31.48
C SER A 207 5.54 15.04 -30.90
N LEU A 208 5.90 16.03 -31.71
CA LEU A 208 5.58 17.42 -31.46
C LEU A 208 4.15 17.64 -31.97
N LEU A 209 3.18 17.86 -31.07
CA LEU A 209 1.76 18.07 -31.40
C LEU A 209 1.48 19.34 -32.25
N SER A 210 2.51 19.98 -32.78
CA SER A 210 2.47 21.22 -33.58
C SER A 210 2.60 20.97 -35.09
N ILE A 211 2.31 19.77 -35.57
CA ILE A 211 2.37 19.47 -37.02
C ILE A 211 1.10 20.02 -37.70
N PRO A 212 1.22 20.90 -38.71
CA PRO A 212 0.07 21.39 -39.46
C PRO A 212 -0.63 20.25 -40.21
N ASN A 213 -1.97 20.31 -40.29
CA ASN A 213 -2.86 19.31 -40.92
C ASN A 213 -2.97 17.95 -40.20
N THR A 214 -2.78 17.90 -38.89
CA THR A 214 -3.07 16.69 -38.11
C THR A 214 -4.54 16.65 -37.71
N ASP A 215 -5.23 15.54 -38.01
CA ASP A 215 -6.56 15.28 -37.46
C ASP A 215 -6.42 14.81 -36.00
N TYR A 216 -6.54 15.76 -35.07
CA TYR A 216 -6.43 15.50 -33.64
C TYR A 216 -7.56 14.62 -33.11
N ILE A 217 -8.75 14.71 -33.70
CA ILE A 217 -9.92 13.92 -33.29
C ILE A 217 -9.67 12.45 -33.63
N GLN A 218 -9.20 12.18 -34.86
CA GLN A 218 -8.84 10.83 -35.28
C GLN A 218 -7.70 10.26 -34.43
N LEU A 219 -6.63 11.02 -34.21
CA LEU A 219 -5.50 10.57 -33.41
C LEU A 219 -5.91 10.24 -31.96
N LEU A 220 -6.73 11.10 -31.34
CA LEU A 220 -7.24 10.86 -29.99
C LEU A 220 -8.13 9.61 -29.95
N SER A 221 -8.98 9.41 -30.96
CA SER A 221 -9.81 8.21 -31.08
C SER A 221 -8.98 6.93 -31.24
N GLU A 222 -7.87 6.97 -31.98
CA GLU A 222 -6.97 5.82 -32.12
C GLU A 222 -6.31 5.46 -30.79
N ILE A 223 -5.85 6.46 -30.03
CA ILE A 223 -5.27 6.26 -28.70
C ILE A 223 -6.33 5.76 -27.72
N ALA A 224 -7.55 6.30 -27.76
CA ALA A 224 -8.66 5.85 -26.92
C ALA A 224 -8.98 4.37 -27.14
N LYS A 225 -9.02 3.94 -28.41
CA LYS A 225 -9.20 2.53 -28.78
C LYS A 225 -8.03 1.65 -28.33
N GLU A 226 -6.79 2.13 -28.48
CA GLU A 226 -5.59 1.39 -28.06
C GLU A 226 -5.52 1.22 -26.53
N GLN A 227 -5.90 2.26 -25.79
CA GLN A 227 -5.76 2.33 -24.34
C GLN A 227 -7.03 1.92 -23.57
N GLY A 228 -8.13 1.64 -24.28
CA GLY A 228 -9.37 1.15 -23.69
C GLY A 228 -10.16 2.19 -22.92
N PHE A 229 -10.19 3.45 -23.38
CA PHE A 229 -11.09 4.47 -22.85
C PHE A 229 -12.00 5.04 -23.95
N ASN A 230 -13.16 5.55 -23.55
CA ASN A 230 -14.10 6.27 -24.42
C ASN A 230 -13.89 7.78 -24.33
N ILE A 231 -14.19 8.46 -25.44
CA ILE A 231 -14.20 9.92 -25.58
C ILE A 231 -15.66 10.34 -25.83
N THR A 232 -16.11 11.38 -25.16
CA THR A 232 -17.39 12.05 -25.45
C THR A 232 -17.14 13.53 -25.65
N TYR A 233 -17.66 14.08 -26.75
CA TYR A 233 -17.60 15.51 -27.02
C TYR A 233 -18.93 16.15 -26.63
N LEU A 234 -18.88 17.21 -25.84
CA LEU A 234 -20.02 18.00 -25.41
C LEU A 234 -19.84 19.42 -25.92
N ASP A 235 -20.61 19.77 -26.95
CA ASP A 235 -20.62 21.11 -27.51
C ASP A 235 -21.45 22.03 -26.61
N ILE A 236 -20.92 23.22 -26.33
CA ILE A 236 -21.60 24.24 -25.52
C ILE A 236 -22.29 25.21 -26.47
N GLU A 237 -23.61 25.35 -26.35
CA GLU A 237 -24.41 26.24 -27.20
C GLU A 237 -24.04 27.73 -27.03
N GLU A 238 -23.62 28.11 -25.82
CA GLU A 238 -23.19 29.48 -25.51
C GLU A 238 -21.79 29.76 -26.08
N LEU A 239 -21.70 30.81 -26.90
CA LEU A 239 -20.43 31.31 -27.43
C LEU A 239 -19.58 31.88 -26.28
N SER A 240 -18.26 31.70 -26.40
CA SER A 240 -17.29 32.32 -25.49
C SER A 240 -17.39 33.85 -25.53
N ALA A 241 -16.79 34.54 -24.56
CA ALA A 241 -16.71 36.01 -24.52
C ALA A 241 -16.14 36.63 -25.82
N ASN A 242 -15.35 35.86 -26.57
CA ASN A 242 -14.77 36.26 -27.85
C ASN A 242 -15.63 35.85 -29.06
N GLY A 243 -16.86 35.37 -28.86
CA GLY A 243 -17.75 34.90 -29.93
C GLY A 243 -17.37 33.55 -30.55
N GLN A 244 -16.58 32.73 -29.86
CA GLN A 244 -16.10 31.43 -30.34
C GLN A 244 -16.99 30.29 -29.87
N TYR A 245 -17.16 29.26 -30.70
CA TYR A 245 -17.78 27.99 -30.30
C TYR A 245 -16.89 27.29 -29.28
N GLN A 246 -17.52 26.54 -28.37
CA GLN A 246 -16.84 25.86 -27.28
C GLN A 246 -17.23 24.39 -27.22
N CYS A 247 -16.29 23.53 -26.83
CA CYS A 247 -16.50 22.10 -26.69
C CYS A 247 -15.75 21.58 -25.46
N LEU A 248 -16.30 20.58 -24.79
CA LEU A 248 -15.64 19.79 -23.76
C LEU A 248 -15.41 18.36 -24.27
N ALA A 249 -14.17 17.90 -24.26
CA ALA A 249 -13.82 16.51 -24.49
C ALA A 249 -13.70 15.78 -23.14
N GLU A 250 -14.64 14.89 -22.84
CA GLU A 250 -14.59 14.00 -21.67
C GLU A 250 -13.95 12.67 -22.04
N LEU A 251 -12.88 12.33 -21.33
CA LEU A 251 -12.19 11.05 -21.43
C LEU A 251 -12.52 10.23 -20.19
N SER A 252 -13.01 9.01 -20.41
CA SER A 252 -13.32 8.03 -19.34
C SER A 252 -12.08 7.38 -18.72
N THR A 253 -11.00 8.16 -18.56
CA THR A 253 -9.81 7.78 -17.81
C THR A 253 -10.10 7.77 -16.30
N SER A 254 -9.20 7.21 -15.49
CA SER A 254 -9.28 7.27 -14.02
C SER A 254 -8.09 8.04 -13.45
N PRO A 255 -8.29 9.24 -12.85
CA PRO A 255 -9.56 9.99 -12.76
C PRO A 255 -10.06 10.51 -14.12
N ILE A 256 -11.38 10.78 -14.23
CA ILE A 256 -12.00 11.34 -15.44
C ILE A 256 -11.27 12.61 -15.83
N THR A 257 -10.94 12.72 -17.11
CA THR A 257 -10.24 13.89 -17.66
C THR A 257 -11.21 14.65 -18.56
N VAL A 258 -11.33 15.96 -18.34
CA VAL A 258 -12.13 16.84 -19.20
C VAL A 258 -11.22 17.93 -19.75
N CYS A 259 -11.25 18.13 -21.07
CA CYS A 259 -10.46 19.14 -21.75
C CYS A 259 -11.39 20.11 -22.48
N HIS A 260 -11.16 21.40 -22.32
CA HIS A 260 -11.88 22.44 -23.05
C HIS A 260 -11.20 22.74 -24.37
N GLY A 261 -12.00 23.08 -25.38
CA GLY A 261 -11.53 23.61 -26.65
C GLY A 261 -12.45 24.71 -27.16
N SER A 262 -11.88 25.61 -27.96
CA SER A 262 -12.58 26.74 -28.55
C SER A 262 -12.22 26.93 -30.02
N GLY A 263 -13.17 27.42 -30.81
CA GLY A 263 -12.94 27.58 -32.25
C GLY A 263 -13.96 28.46 -32.95
N ILE A 264 -13.65 28.83 -34.19
CA ILE A 264 -14.54 29.59 -35.08
C ILE A 264 -15.74 28.78 -35.60
N SER A 265 -15.73 27.46 -35.38
CA SER A 265 -16.82 26.52 -35.70
C SER A 265 -16.87 25.42 -34.64
N CYS A 266 -17.98 24.68 -34.55
CA CYS A 266 -18.10 23.51 -33.68
C CYS A 266 -16.99 22.46 -33.97
N GLY A 267 -16.73 22.13 -35.24
CA GLY A 267 -15.67 21.19 -35.61
C GLY A 267 -14.28 21.68 -35.22
N ASN A 268 -14.01 22.99 -35.31
CA ASN A 268 -12.75 23.57 -34.82
C ASN A 268 -12.65 23.48 -33.29
N ALA A 269 -13.74 23.75 -32.56
CA ALA A 269 -13.76 23.66 -31.11
C ALA A 269 -13.54 22.21 -30.62
N GLN A 270 -14.13 21.22 -31.29
CA GLN A 270 -13.88 19.80 -31.03
C GLN A 270 -12.43 19.39 -31.31
N SER A 271 -11.88 19.85 -32.43
CA SER A 271 -10.48 19.58 -32.79
C SER A 271 -9.50 20.21 -31.79
N ASP A 272 -9.79 21.42 -31.32
CA ASP A 272 -9.02 22.10 -30.27
C ASP A 272 -9.13 21.37 -28.92
N ALA A 273 -10.33 20.91 -28.54
CA ALA A 273 -10.55 20.11 -27.34
C ALA A 273 -9.77 18.79 -27.41
N ALA A 274 -9.76 18.14 -28.58
CA ALA A 274 -9.01 16.92 -28.82
C ALA A 274 -7.49 17.16 -28.74
N HIS A 275 -7.01 18.28 -29.28
CA HIS A 275 -5.61 18.68 -29.17
C HIS A 275 -5.18 18.88 -27.71
N ASN A 276 -5.98 19.60 -26.92
CA ASN A 276 -5.73 19.81 -25.50
C ASN A 276 -5.75 18.48 -24.71
N ALA A 277 -6.65 17.56 -25.05
CA ALA A 277 -6.67 16.21 -24.50
C ALA A 277 -5.40 15.42 -24.85
N LEU A 278 -4.92 15.47 -26.08
CA LEU A 278 -3.67 14.83 -26.50
C LEU A 278 -2.46 15.41 -25.76
N GLN A 279 -2.40 16.73 -25.58
CA GLN A 279 -1.35 17.37 -24.79
C GLN A 279 -1.36 16.88 -23.34
N TYR A 280 -2.54 16.83 -22.73
CA TYR A 280 -2.70 16.33 -21.38
C TYR A 280 -2.23 14.87 -21.26
N LEU A 281 -2.69 13.99 -22.16
CA LEU A 281 -2.27 12.58 -22.18
C LEU A 281 -0.75 12.45 -22.35
N LYS A 282 -0.12 13.27 -23.19
CA LYS A 282 1.33 13.30 -23.35
C LYS A 282 2.04 13.63 -22.04
N ILE A 283 1.62 14.69 -21.35
CA ILE A 283 2.20 15.11 -20.06
C ILE A 283 2.06 14.00 -19.00
N ILE A 284 0.89 13.37 -18.92
CA ILE A 284 0.64 12.28 -17.97
C ILE A 284 1.51 11.06 -18.28
N ALA A 285 1.70 10.75 -19.57
CA ALA A 285 2.46 9.60 -20.02
C ALA A 285 3.99 9.80 -19.92
N GLU A 286 4.48 11.04 -19.85
CA GLU A 286 5.91 11.38 -19.66
C GLU A 286 6.32 11.59 -18.20
N ARG A 287 5.37 11.92 -17.30
CA ARG A 287 5.66 12.06 -15.86
C ARG A 287 6.17 10.74 -15.28
N LYS A 288 7.42 10.73 -14.82
CA LYS A 288 8.01 9.65 -14.02
C LYS A 288 7.46 9.72 -12.59
#